data_AF-A0A2V6V1N8-F1
#
_entry.id   AF-A0A2V6V1N8-F1
#
_cell.length_a   1.000
_cell.length_b   1.000
_cell.length_c   1.000
_cell.angle_alpha   90.00
_cell.angle_beta   90.00
_cell.angle_gamma   90.00
#
_symmetry.space_group_name_H-M   'P 1'
#
loop_
_entity.id
_entity.type
_entity.pdbx_description
1 polymer ?
#
loop_
_entity_poly.entity_id
_entity_poly.type
_entity_poly.pdbx_seq_one_letter_code
_entity_poly.pdbx_strand_id
1 'polypeptide(L)' 'MCPMNCHPTLCGMLVEVDDGRVTRVTGDPDNPDSRGFLCVRGQAAPE' A
#
# COMPACT_ATOMS: atom_id res chain seq x y z
N MET A 1 -2.22 -5.19 3.49
CA MET A 1 -3.10 -4.10 4.01
C MET A 1 -2.20 -3.04 4.66
N CYS A 2 -2.51 -1.74 4.50
CA CYS A 2 -1.68 -0.63 4.98
C CYS A 2 -1.52 -0.62 6.52
N PRO A 3 -0.30 -0.41 7.08
CA PRO A 3 -0.06 -0.38 8.53
C PRO A 3 -0.57 0.90 9.22
N MET A 4 -1.06 1.86 8.43
CA MET A 4 -1.45 3.19 8.92
C MET A 4 -2.78 3.24 9.67
N ASN A 5 -3.46 2.10 9.89
CA ASN A 5 -4.73 1.97 10.62
C ASN A 5 -5.78 3.02 10.22
N CYS A 6 -5.83 3.37 8.93
CA CYS A 6 -6.76 4.35 8.40
C CYS A 6 -8.18 3.75 8.38
N HIS A 7 -9.13 4.41 9.03
CA HIS A 7 -10.54 4.03 9.04
C HIS A 7 -11.41 5.21 8.59
N PRO A 8 -12.48 4.98 7.79
CA PRO A 8 -12.97 3.69 7.30
C PRO A 8 -12.23 3.19 6.04
N THR A 9 -11.42 4.04 5.39
CA THR A 9 -10.77 3.70 4.13
C THR A 9 -9.54 2.82 4.37
N LEU A 10 -9.69 1.53 4.09
CA LEU A 10 -8.60 0.56 4.12
C LEU A 10 -7.95 0.51 2.74
N CYS A 11 -6.77 1.11 2.61
CA CYS A 11 -5.97 0.98 1.39
C CYS A 11 -5.41 -0.45 1.29
N GLY A 12 -5.82 -1.16 0.23
CA GLY A 12 -5.09 -2.34 -0.26
C GLY A 12 -3.72 -1.90 -0.82
N MET A 13 -2.70 -2.73 -0.61
CA MET A 13 -1.33 -2.44 -1.06
C MET A 13 -0.71 -3.69 -1.67
N LEU A 14 0.03 -3.49 -2.76
CA LEU A 14 0.87 -4.49 -3.39
C LEU A 14 2.33 -4.15 -3.08
N VAL A 15 3.10 -5.16 -2.69
CA VAL A 15 4.50 -5.02 -2.28
C VAL A 15 5.36 -5.84 -3.22
N GLU A 16 6.28 -5.19 -3.93
CA GLU A 16 7.29 -5.85 -4.74
C GLU A 16 8.51 -6.11 -3.85
N VAL A 17 8.96 -7.37 -3.85
CA VAL A 17 10.10 -7.84 -3.06
C VAL A 17 11.13 -8.42 -4.01
N ASP A 18 12.36 -7.92 -3.93
CA ASP A 18 13.52 -8.41 -4.67
C ASP A 18 14.65 -8.72 -3.68
N ASP A 19 15.26 -9.91 -3.80
CA ASP A 19 16.32 -10.39 -2.90
C ASP A 19 16.00 -10.22 -1.40
N GLY A 20 14.75 -10.50 -1.02
CA GLY A 20 14.27 -10.38 0.37
C GLY A 20 14.11 -8.94 0.87
N ARG A 21 14.28 -7.93 0.01
CA ARG A 21 14.09 -6.51 0.32
C ARG A 21 12.87 -5.97 -0.41
N VAL A 22 12.11 -5.10 0.26
CA VAL A 22 11.02 -4.37 -0.38
C VAL A 22 11.61 -3.34 -1.32
N THR A 23 11.27 -3.42 -2.61
CA THR A 23 11.75 -2.49 -3.63
C THR A 23 10.69 -1.47 -4.03
N ARG A 24 9.41 -1.82 -3.88
CA ARG A 24 8.32 -0.91 -4.23
C ARG A 24 7.03 -1.26 -3.49
N VAL A 25 6.27 -0.22 -3.17
CA VAL A 25 4.91 -0.33 -2.64
C VAL A 25 3.97 0.46 -3.54
N THR A 26 2.88 -0.17 -3.97
CA THR A 26 1.82 0.46 -4.78
C THR A 26 0.45 0.18 -4.18
N GLY A 27 -0.54 1.01 -4.51
CA GLY A 27 -1.92 0.75 -4.13
C GLY A 27 -2.50 -0.39 -4.97
N ASP A 28 -3.32 -1.22 -4.34
CA ASP A 28 -4.01 -2.32 -5.01
C ASP A 28 -5.18 -1.78 -5.88
N PRO A 29 -5.12 -1.90 -7.22
CA PRO A 29 -6.18 -1.43 -8.11
C PRO A 29 -7.50 -2.19 -7.92
N ASP A 30 -7.46 -3.42 -7.43
CA ASP A 30 -8.64 -4.26 -7.21
C ASP A 30 -9.32 -3.99 -5.87
N ASN A 31 -8.69 -3.19 -4.99
CA ASN A 31 -9.29 -2.80 -3.72
C ASN A 31 -10.52 -1.90 -3.95
N PRO A 32 -11.73 -2.28 -3.49
CA PRO A 32 -12.98 -1.58 -3.82
C PRO A 32 -13.02 -0.15 -3.27
N ASP A 33 -12.40 0.08 -2.11
CA ASP A 33 -12.37 1.38 -1.44
C ASP A 33 -11.38 2.35 -2.09
N SER A 34 -10.15 1.91 -2.30
CA SER A 34 -9.06 2.80 -2.74
C SER A 34 -8.82 2.76 -4.25
N ARG A 35 -9.18 1.68 -4.95
CA ARG A 35 -8.98 1.51 -6.40
C ARG A 35 -7.57 1.90 -6.88
N GLY A 36 -6.55 1.42 -6.16
CA GLY A 36 -5.16 1.72 -6.45
C GLY A 36 -4.63 3.02 -5.86
N PHE A 37 -5.47 3.87 -5.25
CA PHE A 37 -5.01 5.05 -4.55
C PHE A 37 -4.22 4.69 -3.30
N LEU A 38 -3.03 5.27 -3.18
CA LEU A 38 -2.17 5.17 -2.01
C LEU A 38 -1.76 6.57 -1.58
N CYS A 39 -2.05 6.94 -0.33
CA CYS A 39 -1.64 8.23 0.22
C CYS A 39 -0.12 8.30 0.45
N VAL A 40 0.41 9.51 0.65
CA VAL A 40 1.85 9.72 0.89
C VAL A 40 2.41 8.85 2.03
N ARG A 41 1.62 8.58 3.08
CA ARG A 41 2.06 7.72 4.19
C ARG A 41 2.14 6.25 3.80
N GLY A 42 1.24 5.79 2.94
CA GLY A 42 1.29 4.43 2.41
C GLY A 42 2.45 4.25 1.43
N GLN A 43 2.75 5.27 0.63
CA GLN A 43 3.90 5.28 -0.29
C GLN A 43 5.23 5.29 0.47
N ALA A 44 5.26 5.93 1.64
CA ALA A 44 6.37 5.98 2.59
C ALA A 44 6.50 4.72 3.48
N ALA A 45 5.69 3.68 3.30
CA ALA A 45 5.80 2.47 4.12
C ALA A 45 7.11 1.65 4.00
N PRO A 46 7.83 1.61 2.87
CA PRO A 46 9.05 0.81 2.74
C PRO A 46 10.32 1.46 3.31
N GLU A 47 10.21 2.61 4.00
CA GLU A 47 11.35 3.33 4.62
C GLU A 47 11.60 2.97 6.10
#